data_AF-A0A7Y4EQU4-F1
#
_entry.id   AF-A0A7Y4EQU4-F1
#
_cell.length_a   1.000
_cell.length_b   1.000
_cell.length_c   1.000
_cell.angle_alpha   90.00
_cell.angle_beta   90.00
_cell.angle_gamma   90.00
#
_symmetry.space_group_name_H-M   'P 1'
#
loop_
_entity.id
_entity.type
_entity.pdbx_description
1 polymer ?
#
loop_
_entity_poly.entity_id
_entity_poly.type
_entity_poly.pdbx_seq_one_letter_code
_entity_poly.pdbx_strand_id
1 'polypeptide(L)'
;MASDVDLVVEAINGLKSNVFKDYIFPIGTLAISAFIGLKTSFYAVRYAEDVKADIHKIRVLNQTLLSANQMRNSLMAIKGNYHGKLQSHPIQRVLAIPPLASSPVIPQFNPIDLSFLADKVALASLDEHKWIRVEYIDTLFRNFDNAVQQWKLLTNEKLNLQPQLNGLMGVGLNNSQVINVLGRETLCKLIDLTEQTLLLTDQLLVEISCFLIAFPNVSDEFITEQNRKRYGGMLRYELPDSADSKSLLSSCPPLDFIACATLFGTTTDELKYRYRPIYT
;
A
#
# COMPACT_ATOMS: atom_id res chain seq x y z
N MET A 1 23.50 21.41 -84.22
CA MET A 1 22.33 22.27 -83.94
C MET A 1 21.12 21.40 -84.17
N ALA A 2 20.43 20.99 -83.10
CA ALA A 2 19.13 20.32 -83.26
C ALA A 2 18.20 21.31 -83.97
N SER A 3 17.48 20.84 -84.98
CA SER A 3 16.56 21.69 -85.75
C SER A 3 15.45 22.17 -84.83
N ASP A 4 15.07 23.44 -84.88
CA ASP A 4 13.95 23.98 -84.08
C ASP A 4 12.66 23.18 -84.26
N VAL A 5 12.52 22.50 -85.40
CA VAL A 5 11.42 21.57 -85.68
C VAL A 5 11.47 20.34 -84.77
N ASP A 6 12.64 19.82 -84.43
CA ASP A 6 12.78 18.65 -83.54
C ASP A 6 12.39 19.03 -82.11
N LEU A 7 12.78 20.23 -81.64
CA LEU A 7 12.36 20.76 -80.34
C LEU A 7 10.86 21.01 -80.27
N VAL A 8 10.25 21.51 -81.36
CA VAL A 8 8.80 21.73 -81.44
C VAL A 8 8.04 20.39 -81.50
N VAL A 9 8.54 19.40 -82.23
CA VAL A 9 7.94 18.06 -82.30
C VAL A 9 8.05 17.34 -80.95
N GLU A 10 9.17 17.48 -80.25
CA GLU A 10 9.35 16.94 -78.89
C GLU A 10 8.44 17.64 -77.88
N ALA A 11 8.26 18.97 -77.98
CA ALA A 11 7.30 19.72 -77.17
C ALA A 11 5.84 19.29 -77.44
N ILE A 12 5.46 19.10 -78.71
CA ILE A 12 4.11 18.63 -79.10
C ILE A 12 3.86 17.20 -78.61
N ASN A 13 4.85 16.31 -78.71
CA ASN A 13 4.76 14.95 -78.17
C ASN A 13 4.71 14.93 -76.64
N GLY A 14 5.38 15.87 -75.97
CA GLY A 14 5.31 16.08 -74.51
C GLY A 14 3.97 16.64 -74.03
N LEU A 15 3.23 17.33 -74.89
CA LEU A 15 1.86 17.85 -74.65
C LEU A 15 0.76 16.81 -74.82
N LYS A 16 1.10 15.62 -75.36
CA LYS A 16 0.12 14.54 -75.55
C LYS A 16 -0.22 13.96 -74.16
N SER A 17 -1.41 14.32 -73.66
CA SER A 17 -1.84 13.95 -72.31
C SER A 17 -1.69 12.46 -72.08
N ASN A 18 -0.96 12.12 -71.02
CA ASN A 18 -0.77 10.74 -70.61
C ASN A 18 -1.69 10.51 -69.41
N VAL A 19 -2.81 9.82 -69.65
CA VAL A 19 -3.85 9.54 -68.64
C VAL A 19 -3.24 9.00 -67.34
N PHE A 20 -2.19 8.20 -67.44
CA PHE A 20 -1.49 7.68 -66.27
C PHE A 20 -0.74 8.76 -65.50
N LYS A 21 0.04 9.60 -66.18
CA LYS A 21 0.86 10.66 -65.55
C LYS A 21 0.00 11.81 -65.01
N ASP A 22 -1.05 12.18 -65.72
CA ASP A 22 -1.82 13.40 -65.45
C ASP A 22 -2.98 13.16 -64.48
N TYR A 23 -3.51 11.93 -64.39
CA TYR A 23 -4.69 11.61 -63.57
C TYR A 23 -4.45 10.46 -62.58
N ILE A 24 -3.95 9.33 -63.04
CA ILE A 24 -3.80 8.14 -62.17
C ILE A 24 -2.69 8.35 -61.14
N PHE A 25 -1.55 8.90 -61.55
CA PHE A 25 -0.40 9.09 -60.70
C PHE A 25 -0.64 10.11 -59.57
N PRO A 26 -1.21 11.31 -59.81
CA PRO A 26 -1.52 12.25 -58.73
C PRO A 26 -2.57 11.71 -57.76
N ILE A 27 -3.67 11.12 -58.27
CA ILE A 27 -4.73 10.54 -57.43
C ILE A 27 -4.20 9.36 -56.62
N GLY A 28 -3.42 8.47 -57.25
CA GLY A 28 -2.78 7.33 -56.58
C GLY A 28 -1.79 7.76 -55.51
N THR A 29 -0.98 8.79 -55.78
CA THR A 29 -0.01 9.33 -54.79
C THR A 29 -0.71 9.97 -53.59
N LEU A 30 -1.81 10.71 -53.83
CA LEU A 30 -2.65 11.26 -52.76
C LEU A 30 -3.31 10.15 -51.93
N ALA A 31 -3.82 9.10 -52.59
CA ALA A 31 -4.44 7.96 -51.92
C ALA A 31 -3.43 7.17 -51.06
N ILE A 32 -2.23 6.91 -51.59
CA ILE A 32 -1.15 6.24 -50.84
C ILE A 32 -0.69 7.11 -49.65
N SER A 33 -0.53 8.42 -49.86
CA SER A 33 -0.13 9.34 -48.78
C SER A 33 -1.19 9.42 -47.68
N ALA A 34 -2.48 9.50 -48.05
CA ALA A 34 -3.59 9.47 -47.11
C ALA A 34 -3.66 8.14 -46.35
N PHE A 35 -3.43 7.02 -47.04
CA PHE A 35 -3.41 5.68 -46.42
C PHE A 35 -2.25 5.52 -45.44
N ILE A 36 -1.04 5.99 -45.80
CA ILE A 36 0.12 5.99 -44.90
C ILE A 36 -0.17 6.88 -43.70
N GLY A 37 -0.69 8.10 -43.91
CA GLY A 37 -1.07 9.01 -42.84
C GLY A 37 -2.08 8.40 -41.87
N LEU A 38 -3.12 7.75 -42.42
CA LEU A 38 -4.12 7.04 -41.61
C LEU A 38 -3.46 5.92 -40.79
N LYS A 39 -2.64 5.08 -41.42
CA LYS A 39 -1.93 3.99 -40.72
C LYS A 39 -1.01 4.50 -39.62
N THR A 40 -0.21 5.54 -39.89
CA THR A 40 0.71 6.10 -38.89
C THR A 40 -0.06 6.75 -37.74
N SER A 41 -1.16 7.44 -38.00
CA SER A 41 -2.03 7.98 -36.95
C SER A 41 -2.65 6.88 -36.08
N PHE A 42 -3.21 5.82 -36.68
CA PHE A 42 -3.75 4.70 -35.89
C PHE A 42 -2.68 4.02 -35.03
N TYR A 43 -1.48 3.81 -35.59
CA TYR A 43 -0.35 3.27 -34.83
C TYR A 43 0.07 4.21 -33.68
N ALA A 44 0.20 5.50 -33.95
CA ALA A 44 0.60 6.49 -32.97
C ALA A 44 -0.42 6.62 -31.82
N VAL A 45 -1.72 6.58 -32.13
CA VAL A 45 -2.80 6.61 -31.13
C VAL A 45 -2.74 5.39 -30.22
N ARG A 46 -2.64 4.18 -30.79
CA ARG A 46 -2.54 2.94 -29.99
C ARG A 46 -1.31 2.95 -29.10
N TYR A 47 -0.14 3.30 -29.66
CA TYR A 47 1.08 3.42 -28.89
C TYR A 47 0.96 4.43 -27.74
N ALA A 48 0.30 5.58 -27.99
CA ALA A 48 0.07 6.57 -26.94
C ALA A 48 -0.91 6.09 -25.85
N GLU A 49 -1.95 5.33 -26.22
CA GLU A 49 -2.88 4.71 -25.27
C GLU A 49 -2.20 3.67 -24.40
N ASP A 50 -1.37 2.80 -24.99
CA ASP A 50 -0.61 1.78 -24.26
C ASP A 50 0.38 2.41 -23.27
N VAL A 51 1.12 3.43 -23.71
CA VAL A 51 2.03 4.20 -22.84
C VAL A 51 1.25 4.87 -21.71
N LYS A 52 0.08 5.46 -22.00
CA LYS A 52 -0.76 6.10 -20.98
C LYS A 52 -1.28 5.08 -19.96
N ALA A 53 -1.63 3.87 -20.40
CA ALA A 53 -2.03 2.78 -19.52
C ALA A 53 -0.87 2.35 -18.60
N ASP A 54 0.34 2.18 -19.13
CA ASP A 54 1.51 1.82 -18.33
C ASP A 54 1.90 2.92 -17.32
N ILE A 55 1.83 4.20 -17.71
CA ILE A 55 2.03 5.33 -16.78
C ILE A 55 0.99 5.29 -15.65
N HIS A 56 -0.26 4.95 -15.97
CA HIS A 56 -1.31 4.83 -14.97
C HIS A 56 -1.02 3.68 -13.99
N LYS A 57 -0.63 2.49 -14.48
CA LYS A 57 -0.21 1.36 -13.62
C LYS A 57 0.92 1.76 -12.67
N ILE A 58 1.99 2.39 -13.19
CA ILE A 58 3.12 2.87 -12.37
C ILE A 58 2.64 3.83 -11.29
N ARG A 59 1.75 4.77 -11.63
CA ARG A 59 1.20 5.74 -10.67
C ARG A 59 0.42 5.03 -9.55
N VAL A 60 -0.47 4.10 -9.91
CA VAL A 60 -1.29 3.37 -8.94
C VAL A 60 -0.42 2.52 -8.01
N LEU A 61 0.57 1.82 -8.56
CA LEU A 61 1.51 1.01 -7.76
C LEU A 61 2.30 1.88 -6.78
N ASN A 62 2.84 3.00 -7.26
CA ASN A 62 3.57 3.95 -6.41
C ASN A 62 2.66 4.60 -5.36
N GLN A 63 1.42 4.93 -5.69
CA GLN A 63 0.45 5.45 -4.74
C GLN A 63 0.11 4.42 -3.65
N THR A 64 -0.04 3.15 -4.03
CA THR A 64 -0.28 2.03 -3.10
C THR A 64 0.89 1.87 -2.14
N LEU A 65 2.12 1.88 -2.67
CA LEU A 65 3.34 1.79 -1.88
C LEU A 65 3.55 2.99 -0.94
N LEU A 66 3.30 4.21 -1.42
CA LEU A 66 3.35 5.42 -0.58
C LEU A 66 2.33 5.35 0.55
N SER A 67 1.11 4.89 0.26
CA SER A 67 0.06 4.72 1.25
C SER A 67 0.46 3.68 2.29
N ALA A 68 1.00 2.54 1.86
CA ALA A 68 1.52 1.52 2.77
C ALA A 68 2.68 2.03 3.65
N ASN A 69 3.58 2.83 3.08
CA ASN A 69 4.65 3.45 3.85
C ASN A 69 4.11 4.45 4.88
N GLN A 70 3.08 5.22 4.54
CA GLN A 70 2.39 6.10 5.48
C GLN A 70 1.72 5.31 6.62
N MET A 71 1.11 4.16 6.32
CA MET A 71 0.58 3.25 7.35
C MET A 71 1.70 2.76 8.28
N ARG A 72 2.81 2.26 7.73
CA ARG A 72 3.98 1.81 8.51
C ARG A 72 4.49 2.91 9.43
N ASN A 73 4.73 4.10 8.89
CA ASN A 73 5.25 5.24 9.65
C ASN A 73 4.29 5.67 10.77
N SER A 74 2.97 5.60 10.52
CA SER A 74 1.96 5.90 11.53
C SER A 74 2.00 4.88 12.68
N LEU A 75 2.09 3.58 12.37
CA LEU A 75 2.22 2.53 13.39
C LEU A 75 3.53 2.66 14.16
N MET A 76 4.65 2.96 13.49
CA MET A 76 5.93 3.23 14.16
C MET A 76 5.84 4.43 15.11
N ALA A 77 5.18 5.51 14.71
CA ALA A 77 4.99 6.68 15.56
C ALA A 77 4.15 6.36 16.81
N ILE A 78 3.07 5.59 16.65
CA ILE A 78 2.27 5.10 17.78
C ILE A 78 3.13 4.25 18.71
N LYS A 79 3.89 3.30 18.15
CA LYS A 79 4.75 2.39 18.90
C LYS A 79 5.86 3.12 19.65
N GLY A 80 6.45 4.15 19.04
CA GLY A 80 7.46 5.00 19.67
C GLY A 80 7.02 5.61 21.00
N ASN A 81 5.72 5.81 21.24
CA ASN A 81 5.22 6.41 22.49
C ASN A 81 5.37 5.48 23.72
N TYR A 82 5.28 4.17 23.51
CA TYR A 82 5.31 3.15 24.56
C TYR A 82 6.49 2.19 24.47
N HIS A 83 7.24 2.19 23.36
CA HIS A 83 8.40 1.34 23.17
C HIS A 83 9.42 1.53 24.30
N GLY A 84 9.94 0.42 24.83
CA GLY A 84 10.86 0.40 25.97
C GLY A 84 10.23 0.62 27.35
N LYS A 85 8.94 0.99 27.44
CA LYS A 85 8.22 1.17 28.72
C LYS A 85 7.32 0.00 29.09
N LEU A 86 7.05 -0.90 28.14
CA LEU A 86 6.19 -2.06 28.35
C LEU A 86 6.86 -3.12 29.23
N GLN A 87 6.09 -3.66 30.16
CA GLN A 87 6.46 -4.79 31.02
C GLN A 87 5.54 -5.98 30.70
N SER A 88 5.78 -7.16 31.29
CA SER A 88 4.97 -8.36 31.03
C SER A 88 3.62 -8.35 31.75
N HIS A 89 3.49 -7.64 32.88
CA HIS A 89 2.27 -7.66 33.68
C HIS A 89 1.12 -6.87 33.03
N PRO A 90 -0.09 -7.43 32.93
CA PRO A 90 -1.21 -6.81 32.19
C PRO A 90 -1.59 -5.41 32.68
N ILE A 91 -1.66 -5.20 34.00
CA ILE A 91 -2.03 -3.89 34.56
C ILE A 91 -0.97 -2.83 34.22
N GLN A 92 0.31 -3.19 34.27
CA GLN A 92 1.40 -2.26 33.97
C GLN A 92 1.42 -1.88 32.49
N ARG A 93 1.07 -2.82 31.59
CA ARG A 93 0.94 -2.54 30.15
C ARG A 93 -0.16 -1.54 29.85
N VAL A 94 -1.33 -1.70 30.50
CA VAL A 94 -2.42 -0.73 30.38
C VAL A 94 -1.97 0.66 30.85
N LEU A 95 -1.25 0.75 31.97
CA LEU A 95 -0.81 2.04 32.52
C LEU A 95 0.35 2.67 31.73
N ALA A 96 1.25 1.86 31.16
CA ALA A 96 2.42 2.34 30.43
C ALA A 96 2.09 2.98 29.07
N ILE A 97 0.94 2.63 28.47
CA ILE A 97 0.53 3.16 27.17
C ILE A 97 -0.21 4.49 27.37
N PRO A 98 0.29 5.60 26.82
CA PRO A 98 -0.44 6.87 26.88
C PRO A 98 -1.64 6.88 25.92
N PRO A 99 -2.68 7.70 26.19
CA PRO A 99 -3.70 8.03 25.20
C PRO A 99 -3.05 8.66 23.96
N LEU A 100 -3.57 8.41 22.77
CA LEU A 100 -3.02 9.02 21.56
C LEU A 100 -3.25 10.54 21.54
N ALA A 101 -2.18 11.29 21.32
CA ALA A 101 -2.26 12.74 21.16
C ALA A 101 -2.94 13.17 19.84
N SER A 102 -2.80 12.36 18.79
CA SER A 102 -3.42 12.58 17.50
C SER A 102 -3.82 11.25 16.85
N SER A 103 -4.93 11.29 16.10
CA SER A 103 -5.33 10.14 15.29
C SER A 103 -4.43 10.03 14.07
N PRO A 104 -3.94 8.82 13.73
CA PRO A 104 -3.31 8.55 12.45
C PRO A 104 -4.21 8.96 11.28
N VAL A 105 -3.58 9.42 10.19
CA VAL A 105 -4.26 9.67 8.93
C VAL A 105 -4.47 8.33 8.22
N ILE A 106 -5.72 8.02 7.88
CA ILE A 106 -6.07 6.83 7.12
C ILE A 106 -5.87 7.15 5.63
N PRO A 107 -4.97 6.44 4.91
CA PRO A 107 -4.79 6.66 3.48
C PRO A 107 -6.04 6.27 2.70
N GLN A 108 -6.35 7.02 1.64
CA GLN A 108 -7.39 6.62 0.69
C GLN A 108 -6.83 5.53 -0.23
N PHE A 109 -7.43 4.34 -0.17
CA PHE A 109 -7.06 3.20 -1.01
C PHE A 109 -8.30 2.69 -1.74
N ASN A 110 -8.19 2.54 -3.06
CA ASN A 110 -9.22 1.95 -3.89
C ASN A 110 -8.69 0.65 -4.51
N PRO A 111 -9.18 -0.53 -4.08
CA PRO A 111 -8.72 -1.81 -4.60
C PRO A 111 -8.93 -1.97 -6.12
N ILE A 112 -9.93 -1.27 -6.69
CA ILE A 112 -10.27 -1.34 -8.12
C ILE A 112 -9.11 -0.86 -8.99
N ASP A 113 -8.32 0.10 -8.50
CA ASP A 113 -7.20 0.65 -9.24
C ASP A 113 -6.13 -0.41 -9.50
N LEU A 114 -6.07 -1.47 -8.68
CA LEU A 114 -5.17 -2.63 -8.83
C LEU A 114 -5.78 -3.78 -9.66
N SER A 115 -6.93 -3.60 -10.28
CA SER A 115 -7.60 -4.64 -11.09
C SER A 115 -6.74 -5.20 -12.23
N PHE A 116 -5.77 -4.44 -12.72
CA PHE A 116 -4.80 -4.92 -13.73
C PHE A 116 -3.90 -6.05 -13.21
N LEU A 117 -3.78 -6.24 -11.89
CA LEU A 117 -3.06 -7.36 -11.28
C LEU A 117 -3.83 -8.69 -11.41
N ALA A 118 -5.13 -8.65 -11.70
CA ALA A 118 -5.96 -9.84 -11.89
C ALA A 118 -5.80 -10.48 -13.29
N ASP A 119 -4.85 -10.00 -14.10
CA ASP A 119 -4.60 -10.54 -15.43
C ASP A 119 -4.03 -11.97 -15.37
N LYS A 120 -4.84 -12.92 -15.83
CA LYS A 120 -4.59 -14.36 -15.79
C LYS A 120 -3.31 -14.79 -16.54
N VAL A 121 -2.87 -14.02 -17.53
CA VAL A 121 -1.68 -14.35 -18.32
C VAL A 121 -0.40 -14.09 -17.52
N ALA A 122 -0.37 -13.02 -16.73
CA ALA A 122 0.76 -12.70 -15.84
C ALA A 122 0.76 -13.57 -14.57
N LEU A 123 -0.42 -13.99 -14.09
CA LEU A 123 -0.56 -14.89 -12.94
C LEU A 123 -0.05 -16.32 -13.21
N ALA A 124 0.01 -16.76 -14.47
CA ALA A 124 0.45 -18.12 -14.82
C ALA A 124 1.97 -18.32 -14.74
N SER A 125 2.76 -17.24 -14.73
CA SER A 125 4.23 -17.27 -14.62
C SER A 125 4.76 -17.04 -13.20
N LEU A 126 3.90 -16.66 -12.26
CA LEU A 126 4.26 -16.31 -10.89
C LEU A 126 3.86 -17.46 -9.95
N ASP A 127 4.83 -17.96 -9.17
CA ASP A 127 4.50 -18.76 -7.98
C ASP A 127 3.53 -17.93 -7.12
N GLU A 128 2.42 -18.53 -6.64
CA GLU A 128 1.32 -17.83 -5.98
C GLU A 128 1.80 -16.91 -4.84
N HIS A 129 2.07 -15.65 -5.16
CA HIS A 129 2.50 -14.67 -4.17
C HIS A 129 1.28 -13.94 -3.61
N LYS A 130 1.13 -13.99 -2.28
CA LYS A 130 0.03 -13.33 -1.55
C LYS A 130 -0.13 -11.84 -1.89
N TRP A 131 0.94 -11.21 -2.36
CA TRP A 131 1.02 -9.79 -2.70
C TRP A 131 0.43 -9.41 -4.07
N ILE A 132 0.04 -10.37 -4.90
CA ILE A 132 -0.68 -10.12 -6.16
C ILE A 132 -2.19 -10.07 -5.91
N ARG A 133 -2.66 -10.80 -4.89
CA ARG A 133 -4.08 -10.92 -4.55
C ARG A 133 -4.60 -9.59 -4.04
N VAL A 134 -5.41 -8.92 -4.86
CA VAL A 134 -6.00 -7.62 -4.54
C VAL A 134 -6.83 -7.70 -3.26
N GLU A 135 -7.48 -8.84 -2.99
CA GLU A 135 -8.23 -9.10 -1.76
C GLU A 135 -7.34 -9.08 -0.52
N TYR A 136 -6.12 -9.59 -0.65
CA TYR A 136 -5.15 -9.60 0.45
C TYR A 136 -4.64 -8.19 0.73
N ILE A 137 -4.33 -7.42 -0.31
CA ILE A 137 -3.94 -6.01 -0.19
C ILE A 137 -5.08 -5.20 0.45
N ASP A 138 -6.32 -5.37 -0.01
CA ASP A 138 -7.50 -4.71 0.58
C ASP A 138 -7.66 -5.07 2.06
N THR A 139 -7.50 -6.36 2.41
CA THR A 139 -7.54 -6.83 3.81
C THR A 139 -6.47 -6.15 4.67
N LEU A 140 -5.25 -5.99 4.15
CA LEU A 140 -4.16 -5.30 4.85
C LEU A 140 -4.52 -3.84 5.17
N PHE A 141 -5.06 -3.10 4.20
CA PHE A 141 -5.48 -1.71 4.40
C PHE A 141 -6.67 -1.58 5.35
N ARG A 142 -7.66 -2.48 5.25
CA ARG A 142 -8.79 -2.53 6.20
C ARG A 142 -8.34 -2.87 7.62
N ASN A 143 -7.40 -3.78 7.77
CA ASN A 143 -6.86 -4.14 9.08
C ASN A 143 -6.09 -2.96 9.70
N PHE A 144 -5.43 -2.12 8.90
CA PHE A 144 -4.87 -0.86 9.39
C PHE A 144 -5.95 0.12 9.88
N ASP A 145 -7.03 0.32 9.12
CA ASP A 145 -8.15 1.15 9.61
C ASP A 145 -8.71 0.58 10.93
N ASN A 146 -8.94 -0.73 11.00
CA ASN A 146 -9.37 -1.40 12.23
C ASN A 146 -8.42 -1.13 13.41
N ALA A 147 -7.10 -1.18 13.19
CA ALA A 147 -6.12 -0.85 14.21
C ALA A 147 -6.23 0.62 14.67
N VAL A 148 -6.41 1.55 13.74
CA VAL A 148 -6.63 2.97 14.06
C VAL A 148 -7.91 3.15 14.88
N GLN A 149 -9.00 2.46 14.54
CA GLN A 149 -10.25 2.51 15.33
C GLN A 149 -10.08 1.90 16.72
N GLN A 150 -9.36 0.78 16.86
CA GLN A 150 -9.04 0.18 18.16
C GLN A 150 -8.24 1.15 19.05
N TRP A 151 -7.24 1.81 18.47
CA TRP A 151 -6.46 2.84 19.15
C TRP A 151 -7.31 4.03 19.62
N LYS A 152 -8.27 4.48 18.80
CA LYS A 152 -9.24 5.52 19.20
C LYS A 152 -10.12 5.05 20.35
N LEU A 153 -10.64 3.82 20.28
CA LEU A 153 -11.45 3.23 21.34
C LEU A 153 -10.66 3.18 22.66
N LEU A 154 -9.45 2.64 22.63
CA LEU A 154 -8.55 2.56 23.78
C LEU A 154 -8.26 3.95 24.36
N THR A 155 -8.00 4.93 23.49
CA THR A 155 -7.75 6.33 23.90
C THR A 155 -8.97 6.91 24.60
N ASN A 156 -10.16 6.76 24.04
CA ASN A 156 -11.41 7.27 24.63
C ASN A 156 -11.70 6.63 25.99
N GLU A 157 -11.58 5.31 26.10
CA GLU A 157 -11.77 4.59 27.37
C GLU A 157 -10.78 5.07 28.44
N LYS A 158 -9.52 5.31 28.06
CA LYS A 158 -8.49 5.84 28.97
C LYS A 158 -8.77 7.26 29.41
N LEU A 159 -9.18 8.14 28.49
CA LEU A 159 -9.53 9.52 28.82
C LEU A 159 -10.72 9.58 29.80
N ASN A 160 -11.71 8.71 29.61
CA ASN A 160 -12.86 8.61 30.53
C ASN A 160 -12.46 8.21 31.95
N LEU A 161 -11.41 7.39 32.09
CA LEU A 161 -10.91 6.89 33.37
C LEU A 161 -9.79 7.77 33.96
N GLN A 162 -9.30 8.74 33.19
CA GLN A 162 -8.22 9.63 33.62
C GLN A 162 -8.53 10.43 34.90
N PRO A 163 -9.75 10.94 35.14
CA PRO A 163 -10.07 11.61 36.41
C PRO A 163 -9.89 10.69 37.62
N GLN A 164 -10.23 9.40 37.49
CA GLN A 164 -10.11 8.41 38.56
C GLN A 164 -8.63 8.04 38.80
N LEU A 165 -7.84 7.98 37.73
CA LEU A 165 -6.40 7.69 37.77
C LEU A 165 -5.56 8.87 38.30
N ASN A 166 -5.93 10.11 37.98
CA ASN A 166 -5.24 11.31 38.47
C ASN A 166 -5.32 11.42 39.99
N GLY A 167 -6.40 10.96 40.61
CA GLY A 167 -6.52 10.89 42.08
C GLY A 167 -5.54 9.91 42.73
N LEU A 168 -4.99 8.94 41.98
CA LEU A 168 -4.05 7.94 42.48
C LEU A 168 -2.58 8.29 42.23
N MET A 169 -2.29 9.18 41.26
CA MET A 169 -0.92 9.58 40.91
C MET A 169 -0.18 10.29 42.05
N GLY A 170 -0.89 10.77 43.08
CA GLY A 170 -0.28 11.32 44.30
C GLY A 170 0.13 10.31 45.37
N VAL A 171 -0.28 9.03 45.26
CA VAL A 171 -0.18 8.03 46.36
C VAL A 171 0.76 6.86 46.03
N GLY A 172 1.19 6.73 44.77
CA GLY A 172 1.99 5.59 44.30
C GLY A 172 1.09 4.40 43.98
N LEU A 173 1.16 3.91 42.74
CA LEU A 173 0.23 2.90 42.22
C LEU A 173 0.69 1.49 42.59
N ASN A 174 0.02 0.86 43.56
CA ASN A 174 0.08 -0.61 43.74
C ASN A 174 -1.03 -1.28 42.91
N ASN A 175 -0.78 -2.47 42.36
CA ASN A 175 -1.73 -3.22 41.53
C ASN A 175 -3.09 -3.44 42.22
N SER A 176 -3.09 -3.64 43.53
CA SER A 176 -4.31 -3.81 44.33
C SER A 176 -5.15 -2.53 44.43
N GLN A 177 -4.53 -1.36 44.50
CA GLN A 177 -5.21 -0.07 44.54
C GLN A 177 -5.86 0.26 43.19
N VAL A 178 -5.20 -0.10 42.09
CA VAL A 178 -5.75 0.06 40.73
C VAL A 178 -7.00 -0.78 40.55
N ILE A 179 -6.97 -2.04 41.00
CA ILE A 179 -8.14 -2.94 40.95
C ILE A 179 -9.31 -2.37 41.77
N ASN A 180 -9.04 -1.84 42.96
CA ASN A 180 -10.08 -1.28 43.83
C ASN A 180 -10.73 -0.03 43.26
N VAL A 181 -10.01 0.77 42.47
CA VAL A 181 -10.49 2.07 41.97
C VAL A 181 -11.21 1.93 40.63
N LEU A 182 -10.64 1.17 39.69
CA LEU A 182 -11.24 0.96 38.37
C LEU A 182 -12.36 -0.10 38.39
N GLY A 183 -12.32 -0.99 39.37
CA GLY A 183 -13.12 -2.21 39.37
C GLY A 183 -12.55 -3.27 38.43
N ARG A 184 -12.78 -4.54 38.78
CA ARG A 184 -12.25 -5.69 38.03
C ARG A 184 -12.75 -5.73 36.59
N GLU A 185 -14.03 -5.43 36.37
CA GLU A 185 -14.67 -5.49 35.05
C GLU A 185 -14.05 -4.48 34.06
N THR A 186 -14.00 -3.21 34.44
CA THR A 186 -13.39 -2.13 33.65
C THR A 186 -11.93 -2.42 33.35
N LEU A 187 -11.19 -2.93 34.34
CA LEU A 187 -9.79 -3.29 34.18
C LEU A 187 -9.60 -4.45 33.20
N CYS A 188 -10.43 -5.49 33.27
CA CYS A 188 -10.37 -6.60 32.31
C CYS A 188 -10.67 -6.12 30.88
N LYS A 189 -11.70 -5.27 30.70
CA LYS A 189 -12.00 -4.65 29.40
C LYS A 189 -10.81 -3.86 28.85
N LEU A 190 -10.17 -3.03 29.68
CA LEU A 190 -9.00 -2.25 29.29
C LEU A 190 -7.79 -3.13 28.95
N ILE A 191 -7.56 -4.20 29.70
CA ILE A 191 -6.48 -5.15 29.41
C ILE A 191 -6.74 -5.82 28.07
N ASP A 192 -7.95 -6.35 27.83
CA ASP A 192 -8.29 -7.02 26.57
C ASP A 192 -8.12 -6.09 25.36
N LEU A 193 -8.64 -4.86 25.45
CA LEU A 193 -8.46 -3.85 24.42
C LEU A 193 -6.98 -3.50 24.20
N THR A 194 -6.20 -3.38 25.28
CA THR A 194 -4.78 -3.07 25.20
C THR A 194 -4.01 -4.17 24.49
N GLU A 195 -4.21 -5.43 24.87
CA GLU A 195 -3.47 -6.55 24.29
C GLU A 195 -3.83 -6.79 22.84
N GLN A 196 -5.12 -6.72 22.47
CA GLN A 196 -5.54 -6.83 21.08
C GLN A 196 -4.95 -5.71 20.22
N THR A 197 -4.95 -4.48 20.73
CA THR A 197 -4.42 -3.31 20.01
C THR A 197 -2.91 -3.42 19.81
N LEU A 198 -2.15 -3.83 20.84
CA LEU A 198 -0.70 -4.06 20.73
C LEU A 198 -0.38 -5.16 19.74
N LEU A 199 -1.07 -6.30 19.84
CA LEU A 199 -0.87 -7.45 18.98
C LEU A 199 -1.14 -7.11 17.51
N LEU A 200 -2.24 -6.43 17.22
CA LEU A 200 -2.61 -6.01 15.87
C LEU A 200 -1.60 -5.00 15.32
N THR A 201 -1.13 -4.05 16.15
CA THR A 201 -0.13 -3.05 15.76
C THR A 201 1.19 -3.71 15.36
N ASP A 202 1.69 -4.64 16.18
CA ASP A 202 2.96 -5.33 15.91
C ASP A 202 2.90 -6.17 14.64
N GLN A 203 1.81 -6.92 14.44
CA GLN A 203 1.68 -7.76 13.25
C GLN A 203 1.51 -6.95 11.97
N LEU A 204 0.68 -5.90 11.99
CA LEU A 204 0.54 -5.03 10.85
C LEU A 204 1.85 -4.33 10.51
N LEU A 205 2.62 -3.93 11.51
CA LEU A 205 3.90 -3.29 11.28
C LEU A 205 4.87 -4.21 10.53
N VAL A 206 4.93 -5.49 10.91
CA VAL A 206 5.72 -6.51 10.21
C VAL A 206 5.15 -6.76 8.81
N GLU A 207 3.86 -7.04 8.70
CA GLU A 207 3.22 -7.42 7.43
C GLU A 207 3.30 -6.29 6.38
N ILE A 208 3.05 -5.04 6.78
CA ILE A 208 3.22 -3.87 5.90
C ILE A 208 4.68 -3.69 5.51
N SER A 209 5.63 -3.94 6.41
CA SER A 209 7.06 -3.87 6.08
C SER A 209 7.44 -4.95 5.05
N CYS A 210 6.93 -6.17 5.19
CA CYS A 210 7.10 -7.23 4.20
C CYS A 210 6.46 -6.86 2.85
N PHE A 211 5.25 -6.27 2.87
CA PHE A 211 4.58 -5.79 1.65
C PHE A 211 5.43 -4.77 0.90
N LEU A 212 5.97 -3.77 1.60
CA LEU A 212 6.78 -2.70 1.00
C LEU A 212 8.06 -3.21 0.29
N ILE A 213 8.58 -4.35 0.72
CA ILE A 213 9.78 -4.97 0.14
C ILE A 213 9.39 -5.92 -1.00
N ALA A 214 8.39 -6.76 -0.78
CA ALA A 214 8.05 -7.83 -1.71
C ALA A 214 7.19 -7.35 -2.88
N PHE A 215 6.23 -6.46 -2.64
CA PHE A 215 5.29 -6.02 -3.66
C PHE A 215 5.95 -5.39 -4.89
N PRO A 216 6.96 -4.50 -4.78
CA PRO A 216 7.64 -3.95 -5.95
C PRO A 216 8.30 -5.02 -6.82
N ASN A 217 8.83 -6.09 -6.23
CA ASN A 217 9.50 -7.15 -6.99
C ASN A 217 8.50 -7.98 -7.80
N VAL A 218 7.31 -8.21 -7.25
CA VAL A 218 6.28 -9.02 -7.91
C VAL A 218 5.49 -8.20 -8.94
N SER A 219 5.23 -6.92 -8.64
CA SER A 219 4.46 -6.04 -9.54
C SER A 219 5.27 -5.48 -10.73
N ASP A 220 6.61 -5.58 -10.67
CA ASP A 220 7.50 -5.18 -11.78
C ASP A 220 7.20 -5.95 -13.08
N GLU A 221 6.64 -7.16 -13.01
CA GLU A 221 6.30 -7.98 -14.20
C GLU A 221 5.11 -7.43 -15.00
N PHE A 222 4.28 -6.58 -14.40
CA PHE A 222 3.07 -6.03 -15.02
C PHE A 222 3.34 -4.74 -15.83
N ILE A 223 4.59 -4.27 -15.85
CA ILE A 223 5.02 -3.04 -16.55
C ILE A 223 6.10 -3.37 -17.58
N THR A 224 5.96 -2.81 -18.78
CA THR A 224 6.97 -2.97 -19.85
C THR A 224 8.31 -2.34 -19.47
N GLU A 225 9.43 -3.06 -19.67
CA GLU A 225 10.78 -2.60 -19.31
C GLU A 225 11.16 -1.25 -19.96
N GLN A 226 10.71 -1.04 -21.21
CA GLN A 226 10.95 0.19 -21.97
C GLN A 226 10.26 1.41 -21.34
N ASN A 227 9.03 1.22 -20.84
CA ASN A 227 8.24 2.28 -20.24
C ASN A 227 8.74 2.61 -18.84
N ARG A 228 9.21 1.62 -18.08
CA ARG A 228 9.88 1.81 -16.79
C ARG A 228 11.10 2.74 -16.90
N LYS A 229 11.94 2.52 -17.91
CA LYS A 229 13.15 3.34 -18.15
C LYS A 229 12.82 4.79 -18.55
N ARG A 230 11.67 5.03 -19.17
CA ARG A 230 11.28 6.34 -19.71
C ARG A 230 10.44 7.20 -18.76
N TYR A 231 9.55 6.58 -17.98
CA TYR A 231 8.53 7.31 -17.20
C TYR A 231 8.70 7.22 -15.69
N GLY A 232 9.76 6.57 -15.22
CA GLY A 232 10.08 6.39 -13.81
C GLY A 232 9.77 4.97 -13.32
N GLY A 233 10.63 4.48 -12.43
CA GLY A 233 10.48 3.15 -11.84
C GLY A 233 9.47 3.11 -10.70
N MET A 234 9.25 1.90 -10.19
CA MET A 234 8.54 1.70 -8.94
C MET A 234 9.38 2.14 -7.74
N LEU A 235 8.72 2.68 -6.72
CA LEU A 235 9.34 2.97 -5.44
C LEU A 235 9.83 1.68 -4.78
N ARG A 236 11.05 1.70 -4.28
CA ARG A 236 11.65 0.59 -3.53
C ARG A 236 11.93 1.06 -2.11
N TYR A 237 11.54 0.23 -1.15
CA TYR A 237 11.72 0.51 0.26
C TYR A 237 12.70 -0.47 0.84
N GLU A 238 13.56 0.05 1.70
CA GLU A 238 14.45 -0.75 2.51
C GLU A 238 13.89 -0.86 3.93
N LEU A 239 14.30 -1.93 4.61
CA LEU A 239 14.07 -2.01 6.04
C LEU A 239 14.91 -0.92 6.73
N PRO A 240 14.41 -0.36 7.85
CA PRO A 240 15.19 0.59 8.61
C PRO A 240 16.50 -0.03 9.08
N ASP A 241 17.62 0.67 8.84
CA ASP A 241 18.94 0.17 9.22
C ASP A 241 19.38 0.61 10.62
N SER A 242 18.84 1.73 11.12
CA SER A 242 19.19 2.23 12.46
C SER A 242 18.71 1.27 13.56
N ALA A 243 19.54 1.10 14.59
CA ALA A 243 19.23 0.23 15.74
C ALA A 243 17.88 0.57 16.39
N ASP A 244 17.59 1.87 16.53
CA ASP A 244 16.32 2.35 17.11
C ASP A 244 15.12 1.95 16.24
N SER A 245 15.22 2.08 14.92
CA SER A 245 14.12 1.71 14.03
C SER A 245 13.92 0.20 13.93
N LYS A 246 15.01 -0.58 14.00
CA LYS A 246 14.96 -2.05 14.10
C LYS A 246 14.26 -2.49 15.39
N SER A 247 14.53 -1.80 16.50
CA SER A 247 13.87 -2.10 17.77
C SER A 247 12.35 -1.85 17.71
N LEU A 248 11.91 -0.81 16.98
CA LEU A 248 10.48 -0.55 16.77
C LEU A 248 9.79 -1.63 15.92
N LEU A 249 10.51 -2.36 15.07
CA LEU A 249 9.95 -3.49 14.32
C LEU A 249 9.89 -4.78 15.14
N SER A 250 10.60 -4.86 16.28
CA SER A 250 10.60 -6.04 17.15
C SER A 250 9.29 -6.19 17.91
N SER A 251 8.82 -7.42 18.14
CA SER A 251 7.60 -7.65 18.90
C SER A 251 7.69 -7.12 20.33
N CYS A 252 6.58 -6.62 20.84
CA CYS A 252 6.46 -6.19 22.23
C CYS A 252 6.76 -7.37 23.19
N PRO A 253 7.22 -7.11 24.42
CA PRO A 253 7.45 -8.15 25.42
C PRO A 253 6.22 -9.06 25.59
N PRO A 254 6.40 -10.37 25.81
CA PRO A 254 5.28 -11.28 25.93
C PRO A 254 4.42 -10.94 27.16
N LEU A 255 3.11 -11.08 27.00
CA LEU A 255 2.15 -10.94 28.09
C LEU A 255 2.34 -12.06 29.12
N ASP A 256 2.28 -11.70 30.39
CA ASP A 256 2.15 -12.68 31.46
C ASP A 256 0.72 -13.28 31.45
N PHE A 257 0.59 -14.40 30.73
CA PHE A 257 -0.66 -15.14 30.62
C PHE A 257 -1.17 -15.67 31.96
N ILE A 258 -0.30 -15.93 32.94
CA ILE A 258 -0.70 -16.46 34.25
C ILE A 258 -1.38 -15.34 35.06
N ALA A 259 -0.75 -14.16 35.10
CA ALA A 259 -1.32 -12.99 35.75
C ALA A 259 -2.63 -12.56 35.07
N CYS A 260 -2.67 -12.58 33.73
CA CYS A 260 -3.87 -12.25 32.95
C CYS A 260 -5.01 -13.26 33.20
N ALA A 261 -4.71 -14.57 33.19
CA ALA A 261 -5.68 -15.64 33.48
C ALA A 261 -6.31 -15.47 34.86
N THR A 262 -5.49 -15.14 35.87
CA THR A 262 -5.95 -14.89 37.24
C THR A 262 -6.92 -13.70 37.31
N LEU A 263 -6.62 -12.61 36.61
CA LEU A 263 -7.48 -11.41 36.58
C LEU A 263 -8.79 -11.68 35.85
N PHE A 264 -8.76 -12.38 34.72
CA PHE A 264 -9.95 -12.67 33.92
C PHE A 264 -10.78 -13.83 34.49
N GLY A 265 -10.20 -14.66 35.35
CA GLY A 265 -10.84 -15.89 35.83
C GLY A 265 -10.97 -16.97 34.76
N THR A 266 -10.04 -17.01 33.80
CA THR A 266 -9.99 -18.02 32.72
C THR A 266 -8.68 -18.83 32.76
N THR A 267 -8.53 -19.77 31.83
CA THR A 267 -7.32 -20.57 31.61
C THR A 267 -6.32 -19.83 30.70
N THR A 268 -5.04 -20.20 30.82
CA THR A 268 -3.98 -19.68 29.95
C THR A 268 -4.17 -20.08 28.49
N ASP A 269 -4.75 -21.25 28.23
CA ASP A 269 -4.98 -21.74 26.87
C ASP A 269 -6.07 -20.95 26.14
N GLU A 270 -7.15 -20.57 26.82
CA GLU A 270 -8.18 -19.71 26.24
C GLU A 270 -7.59 -18.33 25.85
N LEU A 271 -6.74 -17.76 26.72
CA LEU A 271 -6.08 -16.48 26.44
C LEU A 271 -5.09 -16.57 25.27
N LYS A 272 -4.33 -17.66 25.16
CA LYS A 272 -3.43 -17.88 24.01
C LYS A 272 -4.21 -18.02 22.71
N TYR A 273 -5.36 -18.68 22.73
CA TYR A 273 -6.23 -18.79 21.57
C TYR A 273 -6.83 -17.42 21.19
N ARG A 274 -7.25 -16.64 22.18
CA ARG A 274 -7.82 -15.29 21.98
C ARG A 274 -6.82 -14.32 21.38
N TYR A 275 -5.59 -14.28 21.91
CA TYR A 275 -4.52 -13.39 21.46
C TYR A 275 -3.60 -14.04 20.41
N ARG A 276 -4.18 -14.89 19.54
CA ARG A 276 -3.42 -15.54 18.47
C ARG A 276 -3.10 -14.56 17.34
N PRO A 277 -1.98 -14.75 16.63
CA PRO A 277 -1.71 -13.95 15.44
C PRO A 277 -2.69 -14.14 14.29
N ILE A 278 -2.99 -13.04 13.60
CA ILE A 278 -3.84 -13.02 12.40
C ILE A 278 -2.98 -13.31 11.15
N TYR A 279 -1.76 -12.78 11.12
CA TYR A 279 -0.79 -13.02 10.07
C TYR A 279 0.20 -14.11 10.51
N THR A 280 0.45 -15.06 9.62
CA THR A 280 1.36 -16.21 9.80
C THR A 280 2.36 -16.30 8.67
#